data_AF-J3LCH5-F1
#
_entry.id   AF-J3LCH5-F1
#
_cell.length_a   1.000
_cell.length_b   1.000
_cell.length_c   1.000
_cell.angle_alpha   90.00
_cell.angle_beta   90.00
_cell.angle_gamma   90.00
#
_symmetry.space_group_name_H-M   'P 1'
#
loop_
_entity.id
_entity.type
_entity.pdbx_description
1 polymer ?
#
loop_
_entity_poly.entity_id
_entity_poly.type
_entity_poly.pdbx_seq_one_letter_code
_entity_poly.pdbx_strand_id
1 'polypeptide(L)'
;MVRLDGSVGEAIAAVVERYAKEGRSPRLDPAAAEAFQLHHSHFCLQSLDKNDKIGDVGGRNFYLHKNDGYNRIYLQSEESDINLISGEFAQSFGGQQIVALNHDQLFAIVIKKLDKIGRVTKRIWRLLTCNCT
;
A
#
# COMPACT_ATOMS: atom_id res chain seq x y z
N MET A 1 -24.58 7.25 -8.05
CA MET A 1 -24.15 8.55 -7.48
C MET A 1 -24.06 8.34 -5.98
N VAL A 2 -23.01 8.83 -5.31
CA VAL A 2 -22.81 8.60 -3.87
C VAL A 2 -23.67 9.57 -3.07
N ARG A 3 -24.27 9.11 -1.97
CA ARG A 3 -25.08 9.91 -1.07
C ARG A 3 -24.19 10.57 -0.01
N LEU A 4 -24.37 11.86 0.26
CA LEU A 4 -23.53 12.59 1.23
C LEU A 4 -23.80 12.20 2.69
N ASP A 5 -25.01 11.72 2.97
CA ASP A 5 -25.41 11.18 4.27
C ASP A 5 -24.96 9.72 4.47
N GLY A 6 -24.46 9.07 3.42
CA GLY A 6 -23.96 7.70 3.47
C GLY A 6 -22.54 7.61 4.04
N SER A 7 -22.18 6.39 4.45
CA SER A 7 -20.85 6.15 4.99
C SER A 7 -19.78 6.04 3.88
N VAL A 8 -18.52 6.19 4.25
CA VAL A 8 -17.36 5.93 3.36
C VAL A 8 -17.42 4.49 2.82
N GLY A 9 -17.80 3.52 3.65
CA GLY A 9 -17.97 2.12 3.23
C GLY A 9 -19.06 1.95 2.15
N GLU A 10 -20.21 2.59 2.32
CA GLU A 10 -21.29 2.60 1.33
C GLU A 10 -20.85 3.28 0.02
N ALA A 11 -20.07 4.37 0.12
CA ALA A 11 -19.50 5.05 -1.03
C ALA A 11 -18.56 4.14 -1.83
N ILE A 12 -17.69 3.39 -1.14
CA ILE A 12 -16.79 2.41 -1.76
C ILE A 12 -17.60 1.35 -2.51
N ALA A 13 -18.59 0.73 -1.85
CA ALA A 13 -19.43 -0.30 -2.46
C ALA A 13 -20.14 0.21 -3.72
N ALA A 14 -20.73 1.41 -3.66
CA ALA A 14 -21.41 2.02 -4.80
C ALA A 14 -20.47 2.32 -5.99
N VAL A 15 -19.22 2.73 -5.71
CA VAL A 15 -18.22 3.01 -6.75
C VAL A 15 -17.72 1.72 -7.38
N VAL A 16 -17.39 0.70 -6.58
CA VAL A 16 -16.92 -0.61 -7.07
C VAL A 16 -18.00 -1.27 -7.93
N GLU A 17 -19.25 -1.29 -7.46
CA GLU A 17 -20.38 -1.84 -8.21
C GLU A 17 -20.55 -1.12 -9.55
N ARG A 18 -20.51 0.22 -9.55
CA ARG A 18 -20.65 1.01 -10.78
C ARG A 18 -19.49 0.77 -11.73
N TYR A 19 -18.26 0.71 -11.22
CA TYR A 19 -17.07 0.44 -12.02
C TYR A 19 -17.18 -0.93 -12.71
N ALA A 20 -17.65 -1.96 -11.99
CA ALA A 20 -17.89 -3.28 -12.53
C ALA A 20 -18.99 -3.29 -13.60
N LYS A 21 -20.11 -2.57 -13.36
CA LYS A 21 -21.19 -2.40 -14.35
C LYS A 21 -20.73 -1.72 -15.62
N GLU A 22 -19.80 -0.78 -15.52
CA GLU A 22 -19.20 -0.09 -16.67
C GLU A 22 -18.21 -0.99 -17.44
N GLY A 23 -17.88 -2.19 -16.95
CA GLY A 23 -17.04 -3.17 -17.65
C GLY A 23 -15.59 -2.72 -17.82
N ARG A 24 -15.10 -1.84 -16.94
CA ARG A 24 -13.76 -1.25 -17.02
C ARG A 24 -12.65 -2.25 -16.65
N SER A 25 -11.42 -1.91 -17.05
CA SER A 25 -10.20 -2.67 -16.76
C SER A 25 -9.24 -1.85 -15.90
N PRO A 26 -8.61 -2.44 -14.87
CA PRO A 26 -8.75 -3.82 -14.40
C PRO A 26 -10.10 -4.11 -13.75
N ARG A 27 -10.66 -5.31 -13.93
CA ARG A 27 -11.97 -5.66 -13.37
C ARG A 27 -11.92 -5.66 -11.84
N LEU A 28 -12.91 -5.04 -11.23
CA LEU A 28 -13.13 -5.07 -9.78
C LEU A 28 -14.30 -6.01 -9.48
N ASP A 29 -14.12 -6.89 -8.50
CA ASP A 29 -15.19 -7.74 -7.99
C ASP A 29 -16.09 -6.91 -7.04
N PRO A 30 -17.40 -6.76 -7.31
CA PRO A 30 -18.33 -6.08 -6.42
C PRO A 30 -18.37 -6.67 -5.00
N ALA A 31 -18.15 -7.99 -4.86
CA ALA A 31 -18.12 -8.64 -3.55
C ALA A 31 -16.87 -8.28 -2.74
N ALA A 32 -15.82 -7.79 -3.39
CA ALA A 32 -14.57 -7.40 -2.76
C ALA A 32 -14.53 -5.93 -2.30
N ALA A 33 -15.67 -5.25 -2.18
CA ALA A 33 -15.73 -3.86 -1.72
C ALA A 33 -15.00 -3.63 -0.38
N GLU A 34 -15.07 -4.62 0.52
CA GLU A 34 -14.37 -4.58 1.81
C GLU A 34 -12.84 -4.53 1.71
N ALA A 35 -12.28 -5.02 0.61
CA ALA A 35 -10.85 -5.01 0.34
C ALA A 35 -10.35 -3.66 -0.17
N PHE A 36 -11.19 -2.62 -0.22
CA PHE A 36 -10.79 -1.28 -0.63
C PHE A 36 -10.90 -0.27 0.50
N GLN A 37 -10.13 0.80 0.37
CA GLN A 37 -10.07 1.94 1.27
C GLN A 37 -10.06 3.24 0.46
N LEU A 38 -10.51 4.32 1.08
CA LEU A 38 -10.45 5.66 0.49
C LEU A 38 -9.40 6.52 1.16
N HIS A 39 -8.68 7.28 0.35
CA HIS A 39 -7.63 8.20 0.77
C HIS A 39 -7.90 9.59 0.18
N HIS A 40 -7.54 10.65 0.89
CA HIS A 40 -7.65 12.02 0.37
C HIS A 40 -6.70 12.31 -0.81
N SER A 41 -5.58 11.61 -0.86
CA SER A 41 -4.52 11.80 -1.84
C SER A 41 -3.84 10.46 -2.11
N HIS A 42 -3.24 10.34 -3.29
CA HIS A 42 -2.42 9.19 -3.65
C HIS A 42 -1.24 8.98 -2.68
N PHE A 43 -0.74 10.04 -2.05
CA PHE A 43 0.39 9.98 -1.11
C PHE A 43 -0.03 9.81 0.36
N CYS A 44 -1.34 9.81 0.67
CA CYS A 44 -1.81 9.62 2.04
C CYS A 44 -1.67 8.16 2.44
N LEU A 45 -0.93 7.91 3.53
CA LEU A 45 -0.82 6.57 4.11
C LEU A 45 -2.06 6.20 4.92
N GLN A 46 -2.70 7.18 5.56
CA GLN A 46 -3.90 6.98 6.35
C GLN A 46 -5.14 6.94 5.45
N SER A 47 -5.96 5.91 5.63
CA SER A 47 -7.27 5.79 5.02
C SER A 47 -8.35 6.43 5.88
N LEU A 48 -9.46 6.78 5.22
CA LEU A 48 -10.69 7.22 5.88
C LEU A 48 -11.36 6.06 6.62
N ASP A 49 -11.97 6.36 7.78
CA ASP A 49 -12.79 5.38 8.48
C ASP A 49 -14.01 5.05 7.63
N LYS A 50 -14.34 3.75 7.52
CA LYS A 50 -15.49 3.28 6.75
C LYS A 50 -16.82 3.74 7.34
N ASN A 51 -16.86 4.04 8.64
CA ASN A 51 -18.06 4.44 9.36
C ASN A 51 -18.33 5.95 9.28
N ASP A 52 -17.33 6.75 8.88
CA ASP A 52 -17.50 8.19 8.73
C ASP A 52 -18.47 8.50 7.60
N LYS A 53 -19.19 9.62 7.72
CA LYS A 53 -20.06 10.11 6.64
C LYS A 53 -19.20 10.73 5.55
N ILE A 54 -19.49 10.38 4.30
CA ILE A 54 -18.71 10.88 3.16
C ILE A 54 -18.82 12.41 2.97
N GLY A 55 -19.91 13.02 3.45
CA GLY A 55 -20.06 14.48 3.47
C GLY A 55 -19.18 15.19 4.49
N ASP A 56 -18.78 14.51 5.56
CA ASP A 56 -18.11 15.11 6.72
C ASP A 56 -16.58 14.99 6.65
N VAL A 57 -16.06 13.97 5.93
CA VAL A 57 -14.60 13.75 5.77
C VAL A 57 -13.88 14.88 5.02
N GLY A 58 -14.62 15.74 4.32
CA GLY A 58 -14.07 16.86 3.58
C GLY A 58 -13.44 16.47 2.24
N GLY A 59 -13.39 17.44 1.32
CA GLY A 59 -12.98 17.21 -0.06
C GLY A 59 -14.10 16.69 -0.96
N ARG A 60 -13.81 16.62 -2.26
CA ARG A 60 -14.74 16.13 -3.30
C ARG A 60 -14.14 15.04 -4.19
N ASN A 61 -12.84 14.80 -4.02
CA ASN A 61 -12.05 13.86 -4.79
C ASN A 61 -11.35 12.94 -3.79
N PHE A 62 -11.43 11.64 -4.06
CA PHE A 62 -10.82 10.62 -3.21
C PHE A 62 -10.15 9.58 -4.11
N TYR A 63 -9.15 8.91 -3.55
CA TYR A 63 -8.40 7.86 -4.21
C TYR A 63 -8.81 6.51 -3.63
N LEU A 64 -9.24 5.60 -4.50
CA LEU A 64 -9.56 4.23 -4.14
C LEU A 64 -8.26 3.41 -4.12
N HIS A 65 -7.90 2.92 -2.95
CA HIS A 65 -6.75 2.04 -2.76
C HIS A 65 -7.23 0.64 -2.43
N LYS A 66 -6.49 -0.37 -2.90
CA LYS A 66 -6.69 -1.74 -2.46
C LYS A 66 -6.03 -1.87 -1.09
N ASN A 67 -6.77 -2.34 -0.10
CA ASN A 67 -6.22 -2.76 1.19
C ASN A 67 -5.44 -4.04 0.95
N ASP A 68 -4.18 -3.84 0.70
CA ASP A 68 -3.17 -4.85 0.61
C ASP A 68 -2.61 -5.01 2.03
N GLY A 69 -2.85 -6.16 2.66
CA GLY A 69 -2.59 -6.38 4.09
C GLY A 69 -1.16 -6.07 4.59
N TYR A 70 -0.26 -5.66 3.71
CA TYR A 70 1.04 -5.06 3.99
C TYR A 70 0.94 -3.75 4.82
N ASN A 71 -0.14 -2.97 4.73
CA ASN A 71 -0.32 -1.76 5.55
C ASN A 71 -0.52 -2.06 7.05
N ARG A 72 -0.84 -3.31 7.40
CA ARG A 72 -0.92 -3.75 8.81
C ARG A 72 0.47 -4.01 9.43
N ILE A 73 1.50 -4.18 8.60
CA ILE A 73 2.86 -4.52 9.08
C ILE A 73 3.54 -3.29 9.74
N TYR A 74 3.16 -2.07 9.35
CA TYR A 74 3.77 -0.84 9.90
C TYR A 74 3.09 -0.30 11.17
N LEU A 75 1.88 -0.77 11.49
CA LEU A 75 1.11 -0.26 12.64
C LEU A 75 1.03 -1.26 13.81
N GLN A 76 1.48 -2.50 13.64
CA GLN A 76 1.42 -3.54 14.67
C GLN A 76 2.81 -3.84 15.26
N SER A 77 3.55 -2.78 15.63
CA SER A 77 4.77 -2.94 16.45
C SER A 77 4.50 -2.81 17.94
N GLU A 78 3.27 -2.47 18.36
CA GLU A 78 2.90 -2.49 19.76
C GLU A 78 1.57 -3.24 19.98
N GLU A 79 1.70 -4.34 20.71
CA GLU A 79 0.71 -5.05 21.54
C GLU A 79 -0.27 -6.08 20.92
N SER A 80 0.07 -7.32 21.24
CA SER A 80 -0.77 -8.37 21.86
C SER A 80 -1.42 -9.46 20.99
N ASP A 81 -1.10 -10.69 21.40
CA ASP A 81 -1.47 -12.00 20.87
C ASP A 81 -2.98 -12.23 20.89
N ILE A 82 -3.63 -12.61 19.77
CA ILE A 82 -4.61 -13.74 19.72
C ILE A 82 -4.92 -14.19 18.26
N ASN A 83 -4.64 -15.47 17.98
CA ASN A 83 -5.24 -16.42 17.02
C ASN A 83 -5.70 -15.96 15.61
N LEU A 84 -4.86 -16.27 14.62
CA LEU A 84 -5.21 -16.39 13.20
C LEU A 84 -6.08 -17.63 12.96
N ILE A 85 -7.38 -17.43 12.71
CA ILE A 85 -8.21 -18.45 12.07
C ILE A 85 -7.94 -18.38 10.56
N SER A 86 -7.26 -19.43 10.10
CA SER A 86 -7.05 -19.78 8.70
C SER A 86 -8.39 -19.90 7.97
N GLY A 87 -8.60 -19.06 6.96
CA GLY A 87 -9.66 -19.19 5.97
C GLY A 87 -9.04 -19.23 4.59
N GLU A 88 -8.73 -20.42 4.11
CA GLU A 88 -8.24 -20.69 2.77
C GLU A 88 -9.25 -20.18 1.73
N PHE A 89 -8.83 -19.27 0.85
CA PHE A 89 -9.47 -19.10 -0.46
C PHE A 89 -8.41 -19.23 -1.54
N ALA A 90 -8.38 -20.42 -2.14
CA ALA A 90 -7.63 -20.71 -3.35
C ALA A 90 -8.30 -20.01 -4.53
N GLN A 91 -7.61 -19.05 -5.16
CA GLN A 91 -7.90 -18.66 -6.53
C GLN A 91 -6.60 -18.35 -7.28
N SER A 92 -6.29 -19.29 -8.17
CA SER A 92 -5.18 -19.27 -9.12
C SER A 92 -5.30 -18.10 -10.09
N PHE A 93 -4.40 -17.13 -9.98
CA PHE A 93 -4.02 -16.24 -11.08
C PHE A 93 -2.53 -16.42 -11.36
N GLY A 94 -2.22 -16.51 -12.66
CA GLY A 94 -0.98 -17.08 -13.16
C GLY A 94 0.30 -16.43 -12.63
N GLY A 95 1.23 -17.28 -12.21
CA GLY A 95 2.65 -17.12 -12.41
C GLY A 95 3.30 -15.86 -11.83
N GLN A 96 3.19 -15.62 -10.53
CA GLN A 96 4.28 -15.01 -9.76
C GLN A 96 4.41 -15.71 -8.42
N GLN A 97 5.49 -16.46 -8.27
CA GLN A 97 5.91 -17.10 -7.04
C GLN A 97 6.24 -15.99 -6.05
N ILE A 98 5.34 -15.71 -5.10
CA ILE A 98 5.64 -14.83 -3.97
C ILE A 98 6.57 -15.62 -3.05
N VAL A 99 7.87 -15.54 -3.35
CA VAL A 99 8.91 -15.91 -2.41
C VAL A 99 8.74 -14.98 -1.22
N ALA A 100 8.48 -15.57 -0.03
CA ALA A 100 8.45 -14.86 1.23
C ALA A 100 9.70 -13.97 1.31
N LEU A 101 9.49 -12.66 1.18
CA LEU A 101 10.55 -11.67 1.07
C LEU A 101 11.04 -11.44 2.49
N ASN A 102 11.90 -12.37 2.93
CA ASN A 102 12.65 -12.29 4.16
C ASN A 102 13.35 -10.92 4.20
N HIS A 103 13.30 -10.30 5.37
CA HIS A 103 13.90 -9.01 5.73
C HIS A 103 15.31 -8.83 5.16
N ASP A 104 16.05 -9.92 4.97
CA ASP A 104 17.37 -9.99 4.33
C ASP A 104 17.45 -9.39 2.91
N GLN A 105 16.41 -9.50 2.09
CA GLN A 105 16.47 -8.99 0.70
C GLN A 105 16.34 -7.46 0.62
N LEU A 106 15.61 -6.84 1.54
CA LEU A 106 15.50 -5.38 1.62
C LEU A 106 16.80 -4.75 2.10
N PHE A 107 17.43 -5.35 3.12
CA PHE A 107 18.76 -4.92 3.57
C PHE A 107 19.81 -5.08 2.47
N ALA A 108 19.75 -6.14 1.67
CA ALA A 108 20.68 -6.32 0.55
C ALA A 108 20.58 -5.19 -0.50
N ILE A 109 19.40 -4.65 -0.77
CA ILE A 109 19.22 -3.51 -1.70
C ILE A 109 19.81 -2.23 -1.10
N VAL A 110 19.55 -1.97 0.19
CA VAL A 110 20.08 -0.80 0.90
C VAL A 110 21.60 -0.85 1.02
N ILE A 111 22.16 -2.01 1.39
CA ILE A 111 23.62 -2.24 1.50
C ILE A 111 24.30 -2.04 0.14
N LYS A 112 23.76 -2.58 -0.96
CA LYS A 112 24.31 -2.39 -2.31
C LYS A 112 24.35 -0.91 -2.73
N LYS A 113 23.39 -0.10 -2.26
CA LYS A 113 23.31 1.34 -2.55
C LYS A 113 24.34 2.13 -1.73
N LEU A 114 24.58 1.76 -0.46
CA LEU A 114 25.63 2.32 0.38
C LEU A 114 27.04 1.99 -0.14
N ASP A 115 27.25 0.78 -0.64
CA ASP A 115 28.52 0.34 -1.21
C ASP A 115 28.88 1.10 -2.51
N LYS A 116 27.85 1.51 -3.26
CA LYS A 116 28.02 2.38 -4.43
C LYS A 116 28.43 3.81 -4.03
N ILE A 117 27.85 4.35 -2.94
CA ILE A 117 28.18 5.68 -2.41
C ILE A 117 29.60 5.69 -1.80
N GLY A 118 29.97 4.64 -1.06
CA GLY A 118 31.31 4.49 -0.47
C GLY A 118 32.43 4.43 -1.51
N ARG A 119 32.20 3.78 -2.66
CA ARG A 119 33.21 3.70 -3.74
C ARG A 119 33.43 5.02 -4.47
N VAL A 120 32.38 5.85 -4.63
CA VAL A 120 32.48 7.16 -5.28
C VAL A 120 33.20 8.16 -4.37
N THR A 121 32.88 8.16 -3.07
CA THR A 121 33.51 9.04 -2.09
C THR A 121 35.00 8.70 -1.87
N LYS A 122 35.39 7.41 -1.87
CA LYS A 122 36.80 6.98 -1.79
C LYS A 122 37.63 7.35 -3.03
N ARG A 123 37.01 7.50 -4.21
CA ARG A 123 37.69 7.93 -5.45
C ARG A 123 37.94 9.44 -5.46
N ILE A 124 37.02 10.21 -4.89
CA ILE A 124 37.14 11.66 -4.72
C ILE A 124 38.15 11.99 -3.62
N TRP A 125 38.16 11.24 -2.52
CA TRP A 125 39.13 11.42 -1.44
C TRP A 125 40.58 11.15 -1.87
N ARG A 126 40.81 10.19 -2.78
CA ARG A 126 42.15 9.93 -3.35
C ARG A 126 42.72 11.07 -4.20
N LEU A 127 41.89 12.00 -4.68
CA LEU A 127 42.35 13.18 -5.41
C LEU A 127 42.63 14.37 -4.49
N LEU A 128 41.96 14.45 -3.33
CA LEU A 128 42.14 15.54 -2.35
C LEU A 128 43.31 15.32 -1.38
N THR A 129 43.76 14.08 -1.18
CA THR A 129 44.89 13.76 -0.28
C THR A 129 46.27 13.74 -0.98
N CYS A 130 46.36 14.09 -2.26
CA CYS A 130 47.65 14.32 -2.91
C CYS A 130 48.17 15.72 -2.56
N ASN A 131 48.66 15.89 -1.33
CA ASN A 131 49.56 16.98 -0.97
C ASN A 131 50.82 16.42 -0.29
N CYS A 132 51.94 16.64 -0.99
CA CYS A 132 53.29 16.93 -0.49
C CYS A 132 54.07 15.82 0.26
N THR A 133 55.05 15.26 -0.45
CA THR A 133 56.49 15.40 -0.12
C THR A 133 57.29 15.40 -1.41
#